data_AF-A0A3L7A490-F1
#
_entry.id   AF-A0A3L7A490-F1
#
_cell.length_a   1.000
_cell.length_b   1.000
_cell.length_c   1.000
_cell.angle_alpha   90.00
_cell.angle_beta   90.00
_cell.angle_gamma   90.00
#
_symmetry.space_group_name_H-M   'P 1'
#
loop_
_entity.id
_entity.type
_entity.pdbx_description
1 polymer ?
#
loop_
_entity_poly.entity_id
_entity_poly.type
_entity_poly.pdbx_seq_one_letter_code
_entity_poly.pdbx_strand_id
1 'polypeptide(L)' 'MLNAELEARRRQAVSRAVGVTTEIYAARAENAEIWDAEGRRYIDFA' A
#
# COMPACT_ATOMS: atom_id res chain seq x y z
N MET A 1 7.84 7.53 4.53
CA MET A 1 6.75 8.25 3.82
C MET A 1 5.45 7.70 4.37
N LEU A 2 4.47 8.58 4.59
CA LEU A 2 3.13 8.15 4.97
C LEU A 2 2.43 7.50 3.75
N ASN A 3 1.48 6.60 3.97
CA ASN A 3 0.68 6.00 2.90
C ASN A 3 -0.01 7.07 2.04
N ALA A 4 -0.44 8.18 2.67
CA ALA A 4 -1.04 9.32 1.97
C ALA A 4 -0.07 10.00 0.97
N GLU A 5 1.22 10.08 1.29
CA GLU A 5 2.24 10.63 0.39
C GLU A 5 2.50 9.68 -0.79
N LEU A 6 2.49 8.38 -0.53
CA LEU A 6 2.65 7.35 -1.55
C LEU A 6 1.44 7.33 -2.51
N GLU A 7 0.23 7.50 -1.99
CA GLU A 7 -0.98 7.66 -2.82
C GLU A 7 -0.93 8.92 -3.69
N ALA A 8 -0.51 10.05 -3.13
CA ALA A 8 -0.34 11.27 -3.90
C ALA A 8 0.67 11.10 -5.05
N ARG A 9 1.81 10.45 -4.78
CA ARG A 9 2.81 10.12 -5.81
C ARG A 9 2.25 9.17 -6.87
N ARG A 10 1.53 8.12 -6.45
CA ARG A 10 0.89 7.15 -7.37
C ARG A 10 -0.08 7.85 -8.31
N ARG A 11 -0.96 8.71 -7.79
CA ARG A 11 -1.95 9.45 -8.59
C ARG A 11 -1.31 10.34 -9.67
N GLN A 12 -0.11 10.85 -9.42
CA GLN A 12 0.63 11.69 -10.39
C GLN A 12 1.38 10.85 -11.43
N ALA A 13 1.89 9.69 -11.04
CA ALA A 13 2.79 8.89 -11.88
C ALA A 13 2.10 7.72 -12.62
N VAL A 14 0.95 7.25 -12.14
CA VAL A 14 0.27 6.05 -12.64
C VAL A 14 -1.10 6.44 -13.21
N SER A 15 -1.43 5.88 -14.38
CA SER A 15 -2.74 6.06 -14.99
C SER A 15 -3.85 5.57 -14.06
N ARG A 16 -4.94 6.35 -13.97
CA ARG A 16 -6.16 5.98 -13.24
C ARG A 16 -6.80 4.67 -13.68
N ALA A 17 -6.50 4.18 -14.89
CA ALA A 17 -7.00 2.91 -15.40
C ALA A 17 -6.39 1.69 -14.66
N VAL A 18 -5.27 1.87 -13.96
CA VAL A 18 -4.70 0.84 -13.09
C VAL A 18 -5.40 0.92 -11.74
N GLY A 19 -6.39 0.06 -11.54
CA GLY A 19 -7.14 -0.05 -10.29
C GLY A 19 -6.27 -0.57 -9.15
N VAL A 20 -6.42 0.04 -7.97
CA VAL A 20 -5.80 -0.42 -6.72
C VAL A 20 -6.91 -0.51 -5.69
N THR A 21 -7.00 -1.65 -5.01
CA THR A 21 -8.10 -1.95 -4.08
C THR A 21 -7.96 -1.24 -2.74
N THR A 22 -6.74 -0.95 -2.31
CA THR A 22 -6.44 -0.36 -1.00
C THR A 22 -5.45 0.80 -1.14
N GLU A 23 -5.54 1.80 -0.26
CA GLU A 23 -4.53 2.86 -0.12
C GLU A 23 -3.44 2.46 0.90
N ILE A 24 -3.14 1.15 0.98
CA ILE A 24 -2.13 0.57 1.86
C ILE A 24 -0.91 0.22 1.00
N TYR A 25 0.26 0.75 1.37
CA TYR A 25 1.49 0.52 0.63
C TYR A 25 2.40 -0.41 1.42
N ALA A 26 2.48 -1.68 1.00
CA ALA A 26 3.28 -2.70 1.66
C ALA A 26 4.79 -2.36 1.61
N ALA A 27 5.43 -2.41 2.78
CA ALA A 27 6.88 -2.24 2.93
C ALA A 27 7.59 -3.56 3.27
N ARG A 28 6.92 -4.48 3.96
CA ARG A 28 7.38 -5.85 4.24
C ARG A 28 6.18 -6.80 4.22
N ALA A 29 6.41 -8.06 3.86
CA ALA A 29 5.46 -9.14 4.06
C ALA A 29 6.19 -10.42 4.51
N GLU A 30 5.54 -11.23 5.33
CA GLU A 30 6.04 -12.52 5.79
C GLU A 30 4.87 -13.44 6.18
N ASN A 31 4.81 -14.64 5.59
CA ASN A 31 3.68 -15.56 5.76
C ASN A 31 2.33 -14.84 5.48
N ALA A 32 1.40 -14.86 6.43
CA ALA A 32 0.10 -14.19 6.31
C ALA A 32 0.13 -12.73 6.82
N GLU A 33 1.30 -12.14 7.02
CA GLU A 33 1.44 -10.81 7.62
C GLU A 33 2.00 -9.80 6.62
N ILE A 34 1.41 -8.61 6.59
CA ILE A 34 1.87 -7.46 5.82
C ILE A 34 2.13 -6.30 6.77
N TRP A 35 3.25 -5.60 6.59
CA TRP A 35 3.54 -4.32 7.22
C TRP A 35 3.56 -3.23 6.15
N ASP A 36 2.79 -2.18 6.36
CA ASP A 36 2.80 -1.02 5.47
C ASP A 36 4.01 -0.10 5.73
N ALA A 37 4.13 0.94 4.90
CA ALA A 37 5.19 1.95 5.01
C ALA A 37 5.17 2.75 6.32
N GLU A 38 4.08 2.67 7.09
CA GLU A 38 3.92 3.30 8.41
C GLU A 38 4.17 2.32 9.57
N GLY A 39 4.49 1.06 9.28
CA GLY A 39 4.74 0.01 10.26
C GLY A 39 3.48 -0.66 10.81
N ARG A 40 2.30 -0.40 10.24
CA ARG A 40 1.04 -1.06 10.64
C ARG A 40 1.02 -2.48 10.12
N ARG A 41 0.70 -3.43 11.00
CA ARG A 41 0.60 -4.85 10.67
C ARG A 41 -0.83 -5.24 10.30
N TYR A 42 -0.97 -5.97 9.20
CA TYR A 42 -2.22 -6.53 8.69
C TYR A 42 -2.08 -8.05 8.54
N ILE A 43 -3.19 -8.77 8.65
CA ILE A 43 -3.24 -10.19 8.25
C ILE A 43 -3.86 -10.25 6.86
N ASP A 44 -3.16 -10.88 5.92
CA ASP A 44 -3.62 -11.05 4.55
C ASP A 44 -4.60 -12.22 4.43
N PHE A 45 -5.84 -11.91 4.05
CA PHE A 45 -6.95 -12.84 3.85
C PHE A 45 -7.50 -12.78 2.41
N ALA A 46 -6.80 -12.11 1.50
CA ALA A 46 -7.22 -11.91 0.11
C ALA A 46 -7.15 -13.19 -0.74
#